data_AF-A0A958N1N7-F1
#
_entry.id   AF-A0A958N1N7-F1
#
_cell.length_a   1.000
_cell.length_b   1.000
_cell.length_c   1.000
_cell.angle_alpha   90.00
_cell.angle_beta   90.00
_cell.angle_gamma   90.00
#
_symmetry.space_group_name_H-M   'P 1'
#
loop_
_entity.id
_entity.type
_entity.pdbx_description
1 polymer ?
#
loop_
_entity_poly.entity_id
_entity_poly.type
_entity_poly.pdbx_seq_one_letter_code
_entity_poly.pdbx_strand_id
1 'polypeptide(L)'
;MNKIENEIGISYSHQNYKIFFGNINFTEEKLIDITVQSPIQFMKQTHSDRIEEFDEFRDYNCDGLTSTKSNLAFAIRTADCLPIILLDGERFFAIHAGWRGLVNNILFSSQKFTSFSNETIAIIGPHIDTKNFEVGSEVCEEATSTLRKNKINFEENVLFLEHSSPQKKYLNLSYFAELQLCALNINKSNIFQTKVDTYRDRSWHSYRRDGSNAGRNIHLVLKC
;
A
#
# COMPACT_ATOMS: atom_id res chain seq x y z
N MET A 1 3.46 -17.97 -0.07
CA MET A 1 4.18 -17.07 0.85
C MET A 1 3.63 -17.27 2.25
N ASN A 2 4.48 -17.41 3.26
CA ASN A 2 4.00 -17.70 4.62
C ASN A 2 3.63 -16.39 5.31
N LYS A 3 2.36 -16.25 5.70
CA LYS A 3 1.86 -15.16 6.56
C LYS A 3 2.07 -15.58 8.01
N ILE A 4 2.72 -14.74 8.81
CA ILE A 4 2.82 -14.90 10.27
C ILE A 4 2.17 -13.68 10.90
N GLU A 5 1.39 -13.90 11.96
CA GLU A 5 0.71 -12.85 12.70
C GLU A 5 1.04 -12.97 14.17
N ASN A 6 1.39 -11.85 14.81
CA ASN A 6 1.77 -11.78 16.21
C ASN A 6 1.29 -10.46 16.84
N GLU A 7 1.64 -10.23 18.09
CA GLU A 7 1.18 -9.07 18.87
C GLU A 7 1.59 -7.70 18.30
N ILE A 8 2.64 -7.66 17.46
CA ILE A 8 3.17 -6.42 16.86
C ILE A 8 2.73 -6.22 15.41
N GLY A 9 2.13 -7.22 14.76
CA GLY A 9 1.60 -7.08 13.40
C GLY A 9 1.65 -8.36 12.57
N ILE A 10 1.76 -8.16 11.25
CA ILE A 10 1.74 -9.22 10.24
C ILE A 10 3.07 -9.21 9.49
N SER A 11 3.71 -10.38 9.35
CA SER A 11 4.92 -10.51 8.56
C SER A 11 4.77 -11.52 7.42
N TYR A 12 5.57 -11.27 6.39
CA TYR A 12 5.78 -12.18 5.28
C TYR A 12 7.28 -12.35 5.06
N SER A 13 7.66 -13.52 4.55
CA SER A 13 9.02 -13.76 4.05
C SER A 13 8.95 -14.41 2.68
N HIS A 14 9.79 -13.94 1.78
CA HIS A 14 9.90 -14.47 0.43
C HIS A 14 11.34 -14.29 -0.07
N GLN A 15 12.06 -15.40 -0.28
CA GLN A 15 13.46 -15.36 -0.69
C GLN A 15 14.31 -14.49 0.26
N ASN A 16 14.98 -13.46 -0.24
CA ASN A 16 15.75 -12.47 0.52
C ASN A 16 14.90 -11.30 1.05
N TYR A 17 13.58 -11.29 0.82
CA TYR A 17 12.70 -10.24 1.31
C TYR A 17 12.03 -10.60 2.63
N LYS A 18 12.05 -9.64 3.55
CA LYS A 18 11.24 -9.63 4.78
C LYS A 18 10.28 -8.45 4.71
N ILE A 19 9.00 -8.72 4.88
CA ILE A 19 7.94 -7.70 4.88
C ILE A 19 7.28 -7.73 6.25
N PHE A 20 7.03 -6.55 6.80
CA PHE A 20 6.38 -6.39 8.09
C PHE A 20 5.36 -5.27 8.05
N PHE A 21 4.12 -5.54 8.40
CA PHE A 21 3.06 -4.55 8.58
C PHE A 21 2.81 -4.41 10.07
N GLY A 22 3.23 -3.28 10.65
CA GLY A 22 3.21 -3.06 12.10
C GLY A 22 1.97 -2.35 12.59
N ASN A 23 1.42 -2.85 13.69
CA ASN A 23 0.21 -2.34 14.34
C ASN A 23 0.56 -1.29 15.43
N ILE A 24 -0.37 -0.89 16.29
CA ILE A 24 -0.09 0.12 17.35
C ILE A 24 1.03 -0.27 18.34
N ASN A 25 1.30 -1.57 18.49
CA ASN A 25 2.34 -2.09 19.38
C ASN A 25 3.73 -2.11 18.70
N PHE A 26 3.81 -1.77 17.41
CA PHE A 26 5.06 -1.69 16.68
C PHE A 26 5.69 -0.30 16.84
N THR A 27 6.66 -0.22 17.75
CA THR A 27 7.40 1.01 18.06
C THR A 27 8.69 1.09 17.24
N GLU A 28 9.28 2.29 17.16
CA GLU A 28 10.55 2.49 16.45
C GLU A 28 11.70 1.65 17.04
N GLU A 29 11.68 1.40 18.35
CA GLU A 29 12.67 0.52 19.02
C GLU A 29 12.63 -0.91 18.46
N LYS A 30 11.44 -1.42 18.13
CA LYS A 30 11.25 -2.75 17.54
C LYS A 30 11.68 -2.81 16.07
N LEU A 31 11.92 -1.67 15.41
CA LEU A 31 12.42 -1.64 14.04
C LEU A 31 13.79 -2.30 13.94
N ILE A 32 14.67 -2.04 14.91
CA ILE A 32 16.07 -2.49 14.90
C ILE A 32 16.16 -4.02 14.87
N ASP A 33 15.32 -4.68 15.67
CA ASP A 33 15.28 -6.14 15.76
C ASP A 33 14.78 -6.78 14.45
N ILE A 34 13.77 -6.15 13.81
CA ILE A 34 13.17 -6.67 12.57
C ILE A 34 14.08 -6.41 11.37
N THR A 35 14.73 -5.24 11.30
CA THR A 35 15.59 -4.90 10.17
C THR A 35 16.99 -5.52 10.25
N VAL A 36 17.29 -6.25 11.34
CA VAL A 36 18.61 -6.86 11.58
C VAL A 36 19.71 -5.80 11.44
N GLN A 37 19.49 -4.62 12.02
CA GLN A 37 20.39 -3.45 11.94
C GLN A 37 20.56 -2.86 10.53
N SER A 38 19.78 -3.29 9.54
CA SER A 38 19.77 -2.63 8.23
C SER A 38 19.23 -1.20 8.36
N PRO A 39 19.85 -0.22 7.70
CA PRO A 39 19.36 1.16 7.70
C PRO A 39 17.98 1.24 7.04
N ILE A 40 17.17 2.18 7.55
CA ILE A 40 15.76 2.34 7.18
C ILE A 40 15.57 3.70 6.53
N GLN A 41 15.00 3.71 5.33
CA GLN A 41 14.61 4.94 4.63
C GLN A 41 13.10 5.13 4.72
N PHE A 42 12.70 6.27 5.30
CA PHE A 42 11.31 6.74 5.34
C PHE A 42 11.00 7.67 4.16
N MET A 43 9.72 7.88 3.86
CA MET A 43 9.29 8.84 2.84
C MET A 43 8.56 10.02 3.47
N LYS A 44 8.74 11.21 2.88
CA LYS A 44 7.85 12.37 3.09
C LYS A 44 6.64 12.23 2.16
N GLN A 45 5.68 11.43 2.61
CA GLN A 45 4.45 11.10 1.90
C GLN A 45 3.52 12.32 1.75
N THR A 46 3.02 12.55 0.55
CA THR A 46 2.17 13.71 0.21
C THR A 46 0.86 13.33 -0.49
N HIS A 47 0.56 12.03 -0.59
CA HIS A 47 -0.53 11.47 -1.41
C HIS A 47 -0.40 11.78 -2.90
N SER A 48 0.84 11.95 -3.37
CA SER A 48 1.21 12.08 -4.78
C SER A 48 1.21 10.71 -5.48
N ASP A 49 1.57 10.71 -6.77
CA ASP A 49 1.88 9.54 -7.60
C ASP A 49 3.40 9.33 -7.80
N ARG A 50 4.21 10.10 -7.07
CA ARG A 50 5.66 10.14 -7.27
C ARG A 50 6.32 8.94 -6.64
N ILE A 51 7.08 8.21 -7.45
CA ILE A 51 7.97 7.13 -7.02
C ILE A 51 9.41 7.53 -7.36
N GLU A 52 10.31 7.34 -6.40
CA GLU A 52 11.73 7.64 -6.55
C GLU A 52 12.59 6.37 -6.45
N GLU A 53 13.68 6.34 -7.20
CA GLU A 53 14.71 5.31 -7.04
C GLU A 53 15.66 5.73 -5.92
N PHE A 54 15.88 4.82 -4.98
CA PHE A 54 16.78 5.07 -3.87
C PHE A 54 18.24 5.03 -4.32
N ASP A 55 18.89 6.19 -4.18
CA ASP A 55 20.30 6.40 -4.39
C ASP A 55 21.08 6.49 -3.08
N GLU A 56 20.59 7.28 -2.12
CA GLU A 56 21.25 7.57 -0.84
C GLU A 56 20.24 7.91 0.27
N PHE A 57 20.68 7.94 1.53
CA PHE A 57 19.80 8.31 2.63
C PHE A 57 19.50 9.81 2.63
N ARG A 58 18.23 10.18 2.44
CA ARG A 58 17.76 11.57 2.43
C ARG A 58 16.26 11.68 2.58
N ASP A 59 15.75 12.89 2.65
CA ASP A 59 14.32 13.17 2.66
C ASP A 59 13.71 13.10 1.25
N TYR A 60 13.12 11.96 0.89
CA TYR A 60 12.37 11.82 -0.36
C TYR A 60 10.94 12.32 -0.22
N ASN A 61 10.60 13.38 -0.96
CA ASN A 61 9.21 13.86 -1.11
C ASN A 61 8.50 13.04 -2.19
N CYS A 62 8.03 11.86 -1.80
CA CYS A 62 7.40 10.88 -2.69
C CYS A 62 6.43 10.00 -1.90
N ASP A 63 5.64 9.21 -2.62
CA ASP A 63 4.72 8.23 -2.04
C ASP A 63 5.09 6.80 -2.45
N GLY A 64 6.17 6.61 -3.19
CA GLY A 64 6.83 5.31 -3.29
C GLY A 64 8.34 5.40 -3.43
N LEU A 65 9.02 4.35 -2.99
CA LEU A 65 10.45 4.14 -3.18
C LEU A 65 10.71 2.79 -3.84
N THR A 66 11.75 2.73 -4.66
CA THR A 66 12.24 1.49 -5.26
C THR A 66 13.75 1.35 -5.18
N SER A 67 14.24 0.12 -5.13
CA SER A 67 15.66 -0.18 -5.25
C SER A 67 15.89 -1.64 -5.66
N THR A 68 17.13 -1.93 -6.00
CA THR A 68 17.68 -3.29 -6.11
C THR A 68 18.74 -3.58 -5.04
N LYS A 69 19.08 -2.61 -4.19
CA LYS A 69 20.12 -2.74 -3.15
C LYS A 69 19.65 -3.64 -2.00
N SER A 70 20.51 -4.55 -1.56
CA SER A 70 20.34 -5.36 -0.35
C SER A 70 20.79 -4.62 0.92
N ASN A 71 20.45 -5.16 2.08
CA ASN A 71 20.69 -4.59 3.42
C ASN A 71 20.06 -3.19 3.58
N LEU A 72 18.84 -3.04 3.06
CA LEU A 72 18.11 -1.77 3.05
C LEU A 72 16.62 -2.04 3.32
N ALA A 73 16.05 -1.29 4.26
CA ALA A 73 14.62 -1.30 4.52
C ALA A 73 13.96 0.01 4.05
N PHE A 74 12.77 -0.11 3.46
CA PHE A 74 11.88 1.02 3.22
C PHE A 74 10.70 1.00 4.16
N ALA A 75 10.37 2.17 4.69
CA ALA A 75 9.26 2.36 5.62
C ALA A 75 8.13 3.19 5.02
N ILE A 76 6.89 2.69 5.18
CA ILE A 76 5.65 3.35 4.80
C ILE A 76 4.87 3.64 6.08
N ARG A 77 4.34 4.86 6.21
CA ARG A 77 3.48 5.24 7.33
C ARG A 77 2.04 5.35 6.87
N THR A 78 1.10 4.63 7.48
CA THR A 78 -0.32 4.75 7.13
C THR A 78 -1.23 4.90 8.33
N ALA A 79 -2.38 5.50 8.09
CA ALA A 79 -3.58 5.31 8.86
C ALA A 79 -4.70 5.33 7.82
N ASP A 80 -5.31 4.16 7.56
CA ASP A 80 -6.30 3.87 6.49
C ASP A 80 -5.80 3.73 5.05
N CYS A 81 -4.77 4.46 4.60
CA CYS A 81 -4.24 4.28 3.23
C CYS A 81 -3.57 2.91 3.04
N LEU A 82 -3.50 2.42 1.79
CA LEU A 82 -2.91 1.13 1.45
C LEU A 82 -1.36 1.21 1.49
N PRO A 83 -0.68 0.41 2.33
CA PRO A 83 0.72 0.11 2.12
C PRO A 83 0.82 -1.05 1.10
N ILE A 84 1.46 -0.82 -0.04
CA ILE A 84 1.63 -1.80 -1.11
C ILE A 84 3.12 -2.09 -1.27
N ILE A 85 3.48 -3.37 -1.17
CA ILE A 85 4.84 -3.86 -1.46
C ILE A 85 4.81 -4.63 -2.77
N LEU A 86 5.71 -4.30 -3.70
CA LEU A 86 5.90 -5.05 -4.94
C LEU A 86 7.30 -5.68 -4.93
N LEU A 87 7.39 -6.96 -5.28
CA LEU A 87 8.64 -7.69 -5.45
C LEU A 87 8.72 -8.20 -6.89
N ASP A 88 9.69 -7.71 -7.64
CA ASP A 88 9.88 -8.00 -9.07
C ASP A 88 11.34 -8.44 -9.29
N GLY A 89 11.60 -9.74 -9.05
CA GLY A 89 12.95 -10.28 -9.01
C GLY A 89 13.83 -9.58 -7.96
N GLU A 90 14.90 -8.94 -8.41
CA GLU A 90 15.83 -8.20 -7.54
C GLU A 90 15.33 -6.80 -7.17
N ARG A 91 14.30 -6.28 -7.83
CA ARG A 91 13.74 -4.96 -7.55
C ARG A 91 12.57 -5.08 -6.60
N PHE A 92 12.48 -4.15 -5.66
CA PHE A 92 11.35 -4.05 -4.75
C PHE A 92 10.84 -2.62 -4.67
N PHE A 93 9.57 -2.49 -4.28
CA PHE A 93 8.88 -1.21 -4.11
C PHE A 93 8.17 -1.17 -2.77
N ALA A 94 8.20 0.01 -2.14
CA ALA A 94 7.37 0.35 -0.99
C ALA A 94 6.50 1.54 -1.37
N ILE A 95 5.18 1.36 -1.44
CA ILE A 95 4.24 2.34 -1.99
C ILE A 95 3.14 2.67 -0.98
N HIS A 96 3.00 3.95 -0.66
CA HIS A 96 1.86 4.53 0.02
C HIS A 96 0.78 4.90 -1.00
N ALA A 97 -0.33 4.16 -1.02
CA ALA A 97 -1.43 4.41 -1.92
C ALA A 97 -2.71 4.76 -1.15
N GLY A 98 -3.01 6.06 -1.05
CA GLY A 98 -4.36 6.52 -0.78
C GLY A 98 -5.20 6.58 -2.07
N TRP A 99 -6.48 6.93 -1.95
CA TRP A 99 -7.35 7.10 -3.12
C TRP A 99 -6.78 8.11 -4.15
N ARG A 100 -6.18 9.22 -3.69
CA ARG A 100 -5.55 10.22 -4.56
C ARG A 100 -4.37 9.65 -5.35
N GLY A 101 -3.50 8.89 -4.68
CA GLY A 101 -2.38 8.23 -5.36
C GLY A 101 -2.85 7.23 -6.41
N LEU A 102 -3.89 6.44 -6.09
CA LEU A 102 -4.49 5.52 -7.06
C LEU A 102 -5.14 6.23 -8.24
N VAL A 103 -5.92 7.30 -8.01
CA VAL A 103 -6.49 8.14 -9.08
C VAL A 103 -5.39 8.71 -9.97
N ASN A 104 -4.29 9.17 -9.36
CA ASN A 104 -3.14 9.71 -10.07
C ASN A 104 -2.20 8.63 -10.63
N ASN A 105 -2.60 7.35 -10.61
CA ASN A 105 -1.87 6.23 -11.21
C ASN A 105 -0.49 5.95 -10.57
N ILE A 106 -0.33 6.11 -9.25
CA ILE A 106 0.92 5.79 -8.56
C ILE A 106 1.46 4.39 -8.88
N LEU A 107 0.57 3.40 -9.05
CA LEU A 107 0.96 2.05 -9.42
C LEU A 107 1.52 2.01 -10.85
N PHE A 108 0.94 2.72 -11.82
CA PHE A 108 1.53 2.81 -13.15
C PHE A 108 2.83 3.62 -13.18
N SER A 109 3.00 4.61 -12.31
CA SER A 109 4.26 5.35 -12.17
C SER A 109 5.45 4.42 -11.87
N SER A 110 5.22 3.26 -11.25
CA SER A 110 6.26 2.28 -10.98
C SER A 110 6.84 1.61 -12.23
N GLN A 111 6.11 1.63 -13.37
CA GLN A 111 6.61 1.11 -14.66
C GLN A 111 7.81 1.87 -15.21
N LYS A 112 8.08 3.08 -14.72
CA LYS A 112 9.29 3.83 -15.06
C LYS A 112 10.57 3.06 -14.70
N PHE A 113 10.51 2.17 -13.70
CA PHE A 113 11.68 1.50 -13.12
C PHE A 113 11.78 0.02 -13.48
N THR A 114 10.68 -0.60 -13.93
CA THR A 114 10.65 -2.00 -14.35
C THR A 114 9.45 -2.29 -15.23
N SER A 115 9.56 -3.37 -16.01
CA SER A 115 8.43 -3.97 -16.72
C SER A 115 7.98 -5.18 -15.93
N PHE A 116 6.88 -5.05 -15.19
CA PHE A 116 6.38 -6.14 -14.35
C PHE A 116 6.01 -7.38 -15.16
N SER A 117 6.24 -8.52 -14.53
CA SER A 117 5.95 -9.83 -15.06
C SER A 117 4.75 -10.46 -14.35
N ASN A 118 4.27 -11.57 -14.89
CA ASN A 118 3.28 -12.40 -14.21
C ASN A 118 3.85 -13.09 -12.96
N GLU A 119 5.17 -13.07 -12.74
CA GLU A 119 5.84 -13.58 -11.54
C GLU A 119 5.99 -12.53 -10.44
N THR A 120 5.79 -11.25 -10.77
CA THR A 120 5.80 -10.17 -9.79
C THR A 120 4.79 -10.47 -8.67
N ILE A 121 5.22 -10.24 -7.44
CA ILE A 121 4.41 -10.40 -6.23
C ILE A 121 3.97 -9.03 -5.75
N ALA A 122 2.68 -8.88 -5.44
CA ALA A 122 2.15 -7.70 -4.79
C ALA A 122 1.54 -8.07 -3.43
N ILE A 123 1.83 -7.27 -2.40
CA ILE A 123 1.27 -7.46 -1.07
C ILE A 123 0.61 -6.15 -0.63
N ILE A 124 -0.71 -6.20 -0.43
CA ILE A 124 -1.51 -5.09 0.07
C ILE A 124 -1.70 -5.28 1.58
N GLY A 125 -1.10 -4.39 2.35
CA GLY A 125 -1.16 -4.43 3.80
C GLY A 125 -2.45 -3.84 4.39
N PRO A 126 -2.47 -3.65 5.72
CA PRO A 126 -3.63 -3.18 6.47
C PRO A 126 -4.06 -1.78 6.04
N HIS A 127 -5.35 -1.61 5.77
CA HIS A 127 -5.94 -0.36 5.30
C HIS A 127 -7.41 -0.29 5.74
N ILE A 128 -8.13 0.79 5.39
CA ILE A 128 -9.55 0.89 5.70
C ILE A 128 -10.38 -0.03 4.80
N ASP A 129 -11.26 -0.84 5.38
CA ASP A 129 -12.16 -1.67 4.58
C ASP A 129 -13.21 -0.81 3.85
N THR A 130 -13.65 -1.34 2.70
CA THR A 130 -14.66 -0.74 1.83
C THR A 130 -15.86 -0.23 2.62
N LYS A 131 -16.41 -1.02 3.55
CA LYS A 131 -17.63 -0.68 4.30
C LYS A 131 -17.49 0.52 5.25
N ASN A 132 -16.27 1.04 5.44
CA ASN A 132 -16.02 2.21 6.27
C ASN A 132 -15.36 3.35 5.48
N PHE A 133 -15.04 3.16 4.20
CA PHE A 133 -14.43 4.18 3.35
C PHE A 133 -15.46 4.92 2.51
N GLU A 134 -16.24 5.75 3.18
CA GLU A 134 -17.20 6.65 2.53
C GLU A 134 -16.48 7.76 1.75
N VAL A 135 -16.93 8.00 0.51
CA VAL A 135 -16.44 9.04 -0.39
C VAL A 135 -17.61 9.74 -1.11
N GLY A 136 -17.38 10.97 -1.58
CA GLY A 136 -18.34 11.72 -2.38
C GLY A 136 -18.33 11.33 -3.87
N SER A 137 -19.25 11.90 -4.63
CA SER A 137 -19.39 11.66 -6.07
C SER A 137 -18.14 12.05 -6.87
N GLU A 138 -17.43 13.09 -6.43
CA GLU A 138 -16.19 13.58 -7.06
C GLU A 138 -15.10 12.50 -7.09
N VAL A 139 -14.92 11.78 -5.98
CA VAL A 139 -13.94 10.68 -5.89
C VAL A 139 -14.38 9.50 -6.75
N CYS A 140 -15.68 9.24 -6.84
CA CYS A 140 -16.22 8.18 -7.68
C CYS A 140 -15.97 8.44 -9.17
N GLU A 141 -16.20 9.68 -9.60
CA GLU A 141 -15.94 10.15 -10.96
C GLU A 141 -14.45 10.07 -11.30
N GLU A 142 -13.58 10.56 -10.42
CA GLU A 142 -12.13 10.49 -10.60
C GLU A 142 -11.62 9.05 -10.73
N ALA A 143 -12.01 8.15 -9.81
CA ALA A 143 -11.61 6.75 -9.86
C ALA A 143 -12.10 6.05 -11.14
N THR A 144 -13.36 6.29 -11.52
CA THR A 144 -13.95 5.77 -12.77
C THR A 144 -13.22 6.29 -14.01
N SER A 145 -12.93 7.59 -14.04
CA SER A 145 -12.22 8.24 -15.14
C SER A 145 -10.82 7.64 -15.31
N THR A 146 -10.09 7.47 -14.21
CA THR A 146 -8.76 6.84 -14.21
C THR A 146 -8.80 5.41 -14.76
N LEU A 147 -9.74 4.57 -14.31
CA LEU A 147 -9.86 3.19 -14.82
C LEU A 147 -10.19 3.17 -16.32
N ARG A 148 -11.13 4.00 -16.77
CA ARG A 148 -11.50 4.12 -18.19
C ARG A 148 -10.35 4.61 -19.06
N LYS A 149 -9.60 5.63 -18.60
CA LYS A 149 -8.44 6.17 -19.32
C LYS A 149 -7.36 5.11 -19.53
N ASN A 150 -7.15 4.25 -18.53
CA ASN A 150 -6.22 3.11 -18.62
C ASN A 150 -6.85 1.87 -19.28
N LYS A 151 -8.07 1.96 -19.82
CA LYS A 151 -8.80 0.88 -20.50
C LYS A 151 -8.98 -0.37 -19.62
N ILE A 152 -9.15 -0.17 -18.32
CA ILE A 152 -9.36 -1.23 -17.34
C ILE A 152 -10.86 -1.48 -17.21
N ASN A 153 -11.29 -2.72 -17.45
CA ASN A 153 -12.66 -3.14 -17.18
C ASN A 153 -12.84 -3.39 -15.68
N PHE A 154 -13.98 -2.99 -15.13
CA PHE A 154 -14.28 -3.15 -13.71
C PHE A 154 -15.79 -3.34 -13.47
N GLU A 155 -16.12 -4.01 -12.37
CA GLU A 155 -17.49 -4.15 -11.90
C GLU A 155 -17.83 -2.96 -10.97
N GLU A 156 -18.73 -2.09 -11.41
CA GLU A 156 -19.03 -0.84 -10.69
C GLU A 156 -19.61 -1.10 -9.28
N ASN A 157 -20.45 -2.13 -9.13
CA ASN A 157 -21.03 -2.57 -7.86
C ASN A 157 -20.02 -3.24 -6.91
N VAL A 158 -18.81 -3.57 -7.39
CA VAL A 158 -17.70 -4.06 -6.56
C VAL A 158 -16.75 -2.93 -6.20
N LEU A 159 -16.53 -2.00 -7.14
CA LEU A 159 -15.72 -0.80 -6.92
C LEU A 159 -16.39 0.17 -5.95
N PHE A 160 -17.71 0.31 -6.04
CA PHE A 160 -18.49 1.16 -5.17
C PHE A 160 -19.66 0.38 -4.54
N LEU A 161 -19.67 0.27 -3.22
CA LEU A 161 -20.86 -0.20 -2.52
C LEU A 161 -21.83 0.96 -2.27
N GLU A 162 -23.11 0.65 -2.32
CA GLU A 162 -24.18 1.62 -2.08
C GLU A 162 -24.14 2.20 -0.67
N HIS A 163 -24.41 3.50 -0.57
CA HIS A 163 -24.60 4.22 0.68
C HIS A 163 -26.09 4.56 0.85
N SER A 164 -26.55 4.74 2.08
CA SER A 164 -27.91 5.23 2.36
C SER A 164 -28.19 6.67 1.87
N SER A 165 -27.13 7.39 1.47
CA SER A 165 -27.21 8.77 0.98
C SER A 165 -26.88 8.71 -0.50
N PRO A 166 -27.72 9.27 -1.38
CA PRO A 166 -27.53 9.18 -2.83
C PRO A 166 -26.30 9.97 -3.33
N GLN A 167 -25.71 10.83 -2.49
CA GLN A 167 -24.53 11.64 -2.83
C GLN A 167 -23.20 10.98 -2.42
N LYS A 168 -23.26 9.81 -1.79
CA LYS A 168 -22.10 9.13 -1.22
C LYS A 168 -22.05 7.69 -1.70
N LYS A 169 -20.85 7.13 -1.76
CA LYS A 169 -20.63 5.69 -1.95
C LYS A 169 -19.51 5.22 -1.03
N TYR A 170 -19.36 3.92 -0.90
CA TYR A 170 -18.22 3.28 -0.25
C TYR A 170 -17.24 2.80 -1.31
N LEU A 171 -16.04 3.37 -1.37
CA LEU A 171 -15.04 2.99 -2.37
C LEU A 171 -14.20 1.81 -1.88
N ASN A 172 -14.12 0.77 -2.72
CA ASN A 172 -13.26 -0.38 -2.49
C ASN A 172 -11.83 -0.10 -2.94
N LEU A 173 -11.02 0.41 -2.02
CA LEU A 173 -9.61 0.75 -2.27
C LEU A 173 -8.78 -0.46 -2.72
N SER A 174 -8.98 -1.63 -2.10
CA SER A 174 -8.25 -2.84 -2.47
C SER A 174 -8.59 -3.33 -3.88
N TYR A 175 -9.87 -3.34 -4.24
CA TYR A 175 -10.27 -3.70 -5.60
C TYR A 175 -9.76 -2.69 -6.62
N PHE A 176 -9.79 -1.39 -6.29
CA PHE A 176 -9.22 -0.36 -7.17
C PHE A 176 -7.71 -0.59 -7.41
N ALA A 177 -6.95 -0.88 -6.36
CA ALA A 177 -5.53 -1.21 -6.48
C ALA A 177 -5.30 -2.52 -7.25
N GLU A 178 -6.06 -3.59 -6.96
CA GLU A 178 -5.95 -4.90 -7.63
C GLU A 178 -6.18 -4.78 -9.14
N LEU A 179 -7.17 -3.99 -9.57
CA LEU A 179 -7.44 -3.71 -10.97
C LEU A 179 -6.22 -3.07 -11.67
N GLN A 180 -5.59 -2.09 -11.03
CA GLN A 180 -4.38 -1.45 -11.57
C GLN A 180 -3.19 -2.42 -11.60
N LEU A 181 -2.97 -3.19 -10.53
CA LEU A 181 -1.91 -4.20 -10.47
C LEU A 181 -2.07 -5.27 -11.57
N CYS A 182 -3.28 -5.77 -11.79
CA CYS A 182 -3.57 -6.71 -12.89
C CYS A 182 -3.27 -6.08 -14.26
N ALA A 183 -3.64 -4.81 -14.46
CA ALA A 183 -3.35 -4.08 -15.70
C ALA A 183 -1.85 -3.85 -15.92
N LEU A 184 -1.04 -3.92 -14.86
CA LEU A 184 0.42 -3.92 -14.90
C LEU A 184 1.02 -5.30 -15.19
N ASN A 185 0.22 -6.28 -15.65
CA ASN A 185 0.67 -7.66 -15.94
C ASN A 185 1.02 -8.50 -14.70
N ILE A 186 0.70 -8.02 -13.49
CA ILE A 186 0.86 -8.79 -12.25
C ILE A 186 -0.28 -9.80 -12.16
N ASN A 187 0.04 -11.09 -12.02
CA ASN A 187 -0.99 -12.12 -11.93
C ASN A 187 -1.81 -11.96 -10.64
N LYS A 188 -3.15 -12.02 -10.75
CA LYS A 188 -4.06 -11.97 -9.60
C LYS A 188 -3.74 -13.00 -8.51
N SER A 189 -3.23 -14.19 -8.86
CA SER A 189 -2.82 -15.20 -7.88
C SER A 189 -1.60 -14.78 -7.03
N ASN A 190 -0.85 -13.77 -7.49
CA ASN A 190 0.33 -13.23 -6.83
C ASN A 190 0.04 -11.91 -6.10
N ILE A 191 -1.23 -11.50 -6.04
CA ILE A 191 -1.68 -10.36 -5.25
C ILE A 191 -2.22 -10.87 -3.91
N PHE A 192 -1.46 -10.63 -2.85
CA PHE A 192 -1.80 -11.02 -1.49
C PHE A 192 -2.37 -9.82 -0.73
N GLN A 193 -3.38 -10.05 0.10
CA GLN A 193 -3.95 -9.03 0.97
C GLN A 193 -3.98 -9.51 2.42
N THR A 194 -3.67 -8.62 3.35
CA THR A 194 -3.72 -8.93 4.80
C THR A 194 -5.14 -9.11 5.32
N LYS A 195 -6.14 -8.49 4.65
CA LYS A 195 -7.56 -8.46 5.01
C LYS A 195 -7.85 -7.87 6.39
N VAL A 196 -7.04 -6.90 6.81
CA VAL A 196 -7.23 -6.14 8.06
C VAL A 196 -7.96 -4.83 7.75
N ASP A 197 -9.01 -4.56 8.52
CA ASP A 197 -9.73 -3.28 8.51
C ASP A 197 -9.23 -2.37 9.64
N THR A 198 -8.36 -1.43 9.29
CA THR A 198 -7.75 -0.51 10.26
C THR A 198 -8.75 0.37 10.99
N TYR A 199 -9.92 0.64 10.39
CA TYR A 199 -10.96 1.43 11.03
C TYR A 199 -11.64 0.68 12.18
N ARG A 200 -11.97 -0.61 11.98
CA ARG A 200 -12.66 -1.42 12.99
C ARG A 200 -11.72 -2.04 14.01
N ASP A 201 -10.57 -2.53 13.58
CA ASP A 201 -9.60 -3.16 14.46
C ASP A 201 -8.81 -2.11 15.24
N ARG A 202 -9.06 -2.04 16.55
CA ARG A 202 -8.42 -1.09 17.46
C ARG A 202 -6.94 -1.35 17.70
N SER A 203 -6.44 -2.50 17.26
CA SER A 203 -5.01 -2.81 17.26
C SER A 203 -4.26 -2.01 16.19
N TRP A 204 -4.96 -1.26 15.32
CA TRP A 204 -4.38 -0.45 14.26
C TRP A 204 -4.81 1.02 14.38
N HIS A 205 -3.91 1.92 13.99
CA HIS A 205 -4.26 3.34 13.86
C HIS A 205 -5.15 3.57 12.63
N SER A 206 -6.19 4.41 12.80
CA SER A 206 -7.10 4.83 11.73
C SER A 206 -7.40 6.32 11.85
N TYR A 207 -7.17 7.05 10.76
CA TYR A 207 -7.45 8.48 10.69
C TYR A 207 -8.96 8.74 10.56
N ARG A 208 -9.68 7.87 9.85
CA ARG A 208 -11.14 7.93 9.71
C ARG A 208 -11.83 7.79 11.06
N ARG A 209 -11.29 6.97 11.96
CA ARG A 209 -11.82 6.78 13.31
C ARG A 209 -11.40 7.89 14.27
N ASP A 210 -10.10 8.19 14.34
CA ASP A 210 -9.54 9.00 15.42
C ASP A 210 -9.18 10.45 15.00
N GLY A 211 -9.36 10.79 13.72
CA GLY A 211 -9.07 12.10 13.15
C GLY A 211 -7.61 12.51 13.33
N SER A 212 -7.39 13.79 13.69
CA SER A 212 -6.05 14.34 13.95
C SER A 212 -5.31 13.68 15.10
N ASN A 213 -6.00 12.92 15.96
CA ASN A 213 -5.41 12.21 17.09
C ASN A 213 -4.88 10.82 16.69
N ALA A 214 -5.12 10.38 15.45
CA ALA A 214 -4.63 9.09 14.99
C ALA A 214 -3.09 9.06 14.93
N GLY A 215 -2.49 8.03 15.52
CA GLY A 215 -1.10 7.65 15.28
C GLY A 215 -0.87 7.14 13.85
N ARG A 216 0.29 6.54 13.59
CA ARG A 216 0.61 5.95 12.27
C ARG A 216 1.16 4.55 12.43
N ASN A 217 0.56 3.61 11.69
CA ASN A 217 1.11 2.28 11.50
C ASN A 217 2.38 2.39 10.65
N ILE A 218 3.40 1.57 10.94
CA ILE A 218 4.66 1.55 10.20
C ILE A 218 4.79 0.19 9.51
N HIS A 219 5.03 0.22 8.21
CA HIS A 219 5.18 -0.97 7.37
C HIS A 219 6.54 -0.96 6.71
N LEU A 220 7.18 -2.12 6.65
CA LEU A 220 8.53 -2.31 6.17
C LEU A 220 8.59 -3.33 5.04
N VAL A 221 9.48 -3.08 4.09
CA VAL A 221 10.08 -4.11 3.24
C VAL A 221 11.59 -3.99 3.36
N LEU A 222 12.23 -5.09 3.71
CA LEU A 222 13.68 -5.26 3.79
C LEU A 222 14.11 -6.26 2.72
N LYS A 223 15.10 -5.89 1.94
CA LYS A 223 15.90 -6.84 1.15
C LYS A 223 17.16 -7.18 1.95
N CYS A 224 17.31 -8.44 2.34
CA CYS A 224 18.50 -8.95 3.02
C CYS A 224 19.67 -9.11 2.04
#